data_AF-A0A852S147-F1
#
_entry.id   AF-A0A852S147-F1
#
_cell.length_a   1.000
_cell.length_b   1.000
_cell.length_c   1.000
_cell.angle_alpha   90.00
_cell.angle_beta   90.00
_cell.angle_gamma   90.00
#
_symmetry.space_group_name_H-M   'P 1'
#
loop_
_entity.id
_entity.type
_entity.pdbx_description
1 polymer ?
#
loop_
_entity_poly.entity_id
_entity_poly.type
_entity_poly.pdbx_seq_one_letter_code
_entity_poly.pdbx_strand_id
1 'polypeptide(L)' 'MTAPAAHVWVRKPHVPMSWPGLVVDRRRAADGSWEALVIYIDRMTVRDKVIQEWVPYSWLTPATEGRPGIGSAYG' A
#
# COMPACT_ATOMS: atom_id res chain seq x y z
N MET A 1 19.13 2.50 11.90
CA MET A 1 19.22 2.68 10.44
C MET A 1 17.81 2.66 9.90
N THR A 2 17.24 3.81 9.53
CA THR A 2 15.93 3.87 8.89
C THR A 2 16.05 3.23 7.52
N ALA A 3 15.22 2.24 7.19
CA ALA A 3 15.22 1.63 5.86
C ALA A 3 14.95 2.71 4.80
N PRO A 4 15.55 2.62 3.60
CA PRO A 4 15.29 3.60 2.55
C PRO A 4 13.80 3.62 2.20
N ALA A 5 13.29 4.83 1.96
CA ALA A 5 11.91 5.01 1.53
C ALA A 5 11.68 4.27 0.21
N ALA A 6 10.52 3.62 0.07
CA ALA A 6 10.20 2.81 -1.09
C ALA A 6 8.82 3.16 -1.65
N HIS A 7 8.75 3.43 -2.96
CA HIS A 7 7.50 3.62 -3.67
C HIS A 7 6.77 2.29 -3.83
N VAL A 8 5.49 2.28 -3.51
CA VAL A 8 4.64 1.07 -3.52
C VAL A 8 3.25 1.39 -4.04
N TRP A 9 2.57 0.35 -4.49
CA TRP A 9 1.13 0.33 -4.69
C TRP A 9 0.46 -0.29 -3.47
N VAL A 10 -0.48 0.43 -2.88
CA VAL A 10 -1.30 -0.03 -1.74
C VAL A 10 -2.60 -0.59 -2.28
N ARG A 11 -2.92 -1.84 -1.95
CA ARG A 11 -4.19 -2.49 -2.27
C ARG A 11 -4.81 -3.04 -1.01
N LYS A 12 -5.83 -2.33 -0.50
CA LYS A 12 -6.63 -2.83 0.63
C LYS A 12 -7.51 -4.01 0.20
N PRO A 13 -7.77 -4.96 1.11
CA PRO A 13 -8.84 -5.93 0.94
C PRO A 13 -10.15 -5.19 0.63
N HIS A 14 -10.92 -5.73 -0.30
CA HIS A 14 -12.23 -5.20 -0.71
C HIS A 14 -12.20 -3.86 -1.49
N VAL A 15 -11.02 -3.33 -1.81
CA VAL A 15 -10.87 -2.17 -2.70
C VAL A 15 -10.35 -2.65 -4.07
N PRO A 16 -11.09 -2.42 -5.17
CA PRO A 16 -10.73 -2.94 -6.50
C PRO A 16 -9.61 -2.14 -7.19
N MET A 17 -9.02 -1.15 -6.51
CA MET A 17 -7.99 -0.28 -7.06
C MET A 17 -6.76 -0.25 -6.15
N SER A 18 -5.59 -0.09 -6.77
CA SER A 18 -4.34 0.21 -6.06
C SER A 18 -4.11 1.72 -6.02
N TRP A 19 -3.64 2.21 -4.88
CA TRP A 19 -3.25 3.61 -4.68
C TRP A 19 -1.73 3.75 -4.62
N PRO A 20 -1.15 4.81 -5.20
CA PRO A 20 0.28 5.08 -5.04
C PRO A 20 0.58 5.46 -3.59
N GLY A 21 1.65 4.89 -3.03
CA GLY A 21 2.08 5.15 -1.67
C GLY A 21 3.60 5.13 -1.49
N LEU A 22 4.04 5.59 -0.32
CA LEU A 22 5.43 5.66 0.09
C LEU A 22 5.61 4.97 1.44
N VAL A 23 6.45 3.95 1.49
CA VAL A 23 6.89 3.33 2.75
C VAL A 23 7.88 4.28 3.43
N VAL A 24 7.57 4.65 4.68
CA VAL A 24 8.42 5.53 5.51
C VAL A 24 9.03 4.80 6.71
N ASP A 25 8.44 3.67 7.14
CA ASP A 25 8.98 2.84 8.22
C ASP A 25 8.52 1.38 8.10
N ARG A 26 9.18 0.46 8.82
CA ARG A 26 8.94 -0.99 8.77
C ARG A 26 9.09 -1.59 10.17
N ARG A 27 8.19 -2.47 10.56
CA ARG A 27 8.25 -3.18 11.85
C ARG A 27 7.73 -4.60 11.74
N ARG A 28 8.07 -5.42 12.74
CA ARG A 28 7.33 -6.65 12.99
C ARG A 28 6.12 -6.37 13.87
N ALA A 29 4.97 -6.89 13.48
CA ALA A 29 3.78 -6.94 14.33
C ALA A 29 3.96 -7.99 15.45
N ALA A 30 3.04 -7.99 16.42
CA ALA A 30 3.09 -8.90 17.57
C ALA A 30 2.99 -10.39 17.18
N ASP A 31 2.36 -10.69 16.05
CA ASP A 31 2.27 -12.04 15.47
C ASP A 31 3.51 -12.43 14.64
N GLY A 32 4.52 -11.56 14.58
CA GLY A 32 5.77 -11.79 13.86
C GLY A 32 5.71 -11.45 12.36
N SER A 33 4.54 -11.06 11.83
CA SER A 33 4.38 -10.60 10.45
C SER A 33 5.01 -9.22 10.24
N TRP A 34 5.31 -8.88 8.98
CA TRP A 34 5.88 -7.57 8.64
C TRP A 34 4.77 -6.56 8.29
N GLU A 35 4.90 -5.37 8.87
CA GLU A 35 4.09 -4.19 8.55
C GLU A 35 4.99 -3.05 8.09
N ALA A 36 4.44 -2.19 7.24
CA ALA A 36 5.07 -0.96 6.81
C ALA A 36 4.17 0.23 7.14
N LEU A 37 4.76 1.32 7.63
CA LEU A 37 4.10 2.60 7.75
C LEU A 37 4.08 3.23 6.36
N VAL A 38 2.89 3.43 5.80
CA VAL A 38 2.74 3.91 4.42
C VAL A 38 1.92 5.18 4.40
N ILE A 39 2.41 6.17 3.66
CA ILE A 39 1.66 7.37 3.29
C ILE A 39 1.10 7.17 1.89
N TYR A 40 -0.21 7.29 1.72
CA TYR A 40 -0.87 7.17 0.41
C TYR A 40 -2.11 8.06 0.32
N ILE A 41 -2.62 8.25 -0.90
CA ILE A 41 -3.82 9.04 -1.16
C ILE A 41 -5.00 8.11 -1.37
N ASP A 42 -5.95 8.11 -0.43
CA ASP A 42 -7.24 7.44 -0.60
C ASP A 42 -8.13 8.30 -1.51
N ARG A 43 -8.54 7.70 -2.63
CA ARG A 43 -9.37 8.31 -3.67
C ARG A 43 -10.82 7.81 -3.66
N MET A 44 -11.22 7.03 -2.66
CA MET A 44 -12.60 6.52 -2.56
C MET A 44 -13.57 7.55 -2.00
N THR A 45 -13.07 8.56 -1.28
CA THR A 45 -13.90 9.63 -0.73
C THR A 45 -14.03 10.80 -1.70
N VAL A 46 -15.13 11.56 -1.62
CA VAL A 46 -15.42 12.76 -2.44
C VAL A 46 -14.31 13.83 -2.34
N ARG A 47 -13.46 13.75 -1.32
CA ARG A 47 -12.23 14.53 -1.18
C ARG A 47 -11.07 13.56 -1.07
N ASP A 48 -10.03 13.76 -1.87
CA ASP A 48 -8.77 13.02 -1.73
C ASP A 48 -8.24 13.18 -0.30
N LYS A 49 -7.96 12.05 0.36
CA LYS A 49 -7.46 12.05 1.74
C LYS A 49 -6.06 11.44 1.79
N VAL A 50 -5.12 12.18 2.36
CA VAL A 50 -3.81 11.64 2.72
C VAL A 50 -3.98 10.76 3.96
N ILE A 51 -3.61 9.49 3.84
CA ILE A 51 -3.62 8.52 4.93
C ILE A 51 -2.18 8.16 5.27
N GLN A 52 -1.90 8.04 6.57
CA GLN A 52 -0.66 7.47 7.09
C GLN A 52 -1.03 6.38 8.09
N GLU A 53 -0.78 5.11 7.73
CA GLU A 53 -1.13 3.97 8.58
C GLU A 53 -0.14 2.82 8.42
N TRP A 54 -0.09 1.94 9.43
CA TRP A 54 0.61 0.67 9.34
C TRP A 54 -0.24 -0.31 8.53
N VAL A 55 0.33 -0.87 7.47
CA VAL A 55 -0.34 -1.86 6.62
C VAL A 55 0.49 -3.14 6.52
N PRO A 56 -0.16 -4.30 6.40
CA PRO A 56 0.52 -5.56 6.11
C PRO A 56 1.28 -5.51 4.79
N TYR A 57 2.44 -6.16 4.71
CA TYR A 57 3.20 -6.27 3.46
C TYR A 57 2.41 -6.93 2.33
N SER A 58 1.45 -7.80 2.65
CA SER A 58 0.57 -8.43 1.67
C SER A 58 -0.32 -7.44 0.91
N TRP A 59 -0.45 -6.21 1.40
CA TRP A 59 -1.21 -5.14 0.73
C TRP A 59 -0.33 -4.28 -0.19
N LEU A 60 0.98 -4.55 -0.22
CA LEU A 60 1.96 -3.72 -0.91
C LEU A 60 2.55 -4.44 -2.11
N THR A 61 2.62 -3.73 -3.23
CA THR A 61 3.38 -4.15 -4.41
C THR A 61 4.44 -3.10 -4.72
N PRO A 62 5.72 -3.47 -4.88
CA PRO A 62 6.76 -2.52 -5.29
C PRO A 62 6.39 -1.77 -6.57
N ALA A 63 6.58 -0.44 -6.60
CA ALA A 63 6.28 0.34 -7.80
C ALA A 63 7.13 -0.06 -9.02
N THR A 64 8.29 -0.71 -8.79
CA THR A 64 9.17 -1.26 -9.82
C THR A 64 8.54 -2.40 -10.62
N GLU A 65 7.51 -3.06 -10.07
CA GLU A 65 6.76 -4.13 -10.77
C GLU A 65 5.66 -3.57 -11.70
N GLY A 66 5.59 -2.24 -11.84
CA GLY A 66 4.54 -1.55 -12.59
C GLY A 66 3.24 -1.44 -11.80
N ARG A 67 2.21 -0.81 -12.38
CA ARG A 67 0.88 -0.75 -11.75
C ARG A 67 0.26 -2.15 -11.80
N PRO A 68 -0.16 -2.75 -10.67
CA PRO A 68 -0.86 -4.03 -10.69
C PRO A 68 -2.06 -3.94 -11.64
N GLY A 69 -2.16 -4.89 -12.58
CA GLY A 69 -3.25 -4.92 -13.54
C GLY A 69 -4.59 -4.94 -12.80
N ILE A 70 -5.55 -4.13 -13.27
CA ILE A 70 -6.95 -4.30 -12.91
C ILE A 70 -7.31 -5.67 -13.48
N GLY A 71 -7.44 -6.69 -12.63
CA GLY A 71 -7.86 -8.02 -13.07
C GLY A 71 -9.12 -7.87 -13.92
N SER A 72 -9.06 -8.35 -15.16
CA SER A 72 -10.20 -8.31 -16.07
C SER A 72 -11.33 -9.12 -15.45
N ALA A 73 -12.30 -8.44 -14.85
CA ALA A 73 -13.49 -9.04 -14.26
C ALA A 73 -14.58 -9.37 -15.30
N TYR A 74 -14.21 -9.41 -16.59
CA TYR A 74 -15.07 -9.84 -17.68
C TYR A 74 -14.43 -11.06 -18.35
N GLY A 75 -14.86 -12.23 -17.89
CA GLY A 75 -14.66 -13.54 -18.52
C GLY A 75 -15.98 -14.27 -18.49
#